data_AF-A0A833Y779-F1
#
_entry.id   AF-A0A833Y779-F1
#
_cell.length_a   1.000
_cell.length_b   1.000
_cell.length_c   1.000
_cell.angle_alpha   90.00
_cell.angle_beta   90.00
_cell.angle_gamma   90.00
#
_symmetry.space_group_name_H-M   'P 1'
#
loop_
_entity.id
_entity.type
_entity.pdbx_description
1 polymer ?
#
loop_
_entity_poly.entity_id
_entity_poly.type
_entity_poly.pdbx_seq_one_letter_code
_entity_poly.pdbx_strand_id
1 'polypeptide(L)'
;MRAHKASGNNKRPALLHLVCAVVLFSLLFFAIQSSFFSGNQKPDLHGKNQKPDLDTAEARVLSEFQSSVQQCVYNAQFKIYEPLEYTYDVCEAILLWEQYRNMTTVLTREYLDARPDGWLEYAAKRIAQLGADKCYNRTLCEEHLNLILPAKPPFHPRQFRKCAVVGNSGDLLKTNFGKEIDSHDAVIRDNEAPVNETYAKYVGLKRDFRLVVRGAARNMVTILKGSADEVLIIKSVTHRDFNAMIKSISNPVYLFQGIVLRRGAKGTGMKSIELALSMCDIVDIYGFTVDPGYTEWTRYFSTPRKGHNPLQGRAYYQLLECLGVIRIHSPMRSKRKQDWSDVPSRDMISRAHAAALHLKRSQAVQVDDLGQFGSCKVWGNVDPDHSGPVSGSPDMSDVRKYSNYCKWELMPFESLRKEAQDHYIQMQGVSLYKMDGNKLDDLVCVRHSLKSEA
;
A
#
# COMPACT_ATOMS: atom_id res chain seq x y z
N MET A 1 -23.05 84.99 8.49
CA MET A 1 -21.94 85.94 8.31
C MET A 1 -20.61 85.17 8.30
N ARG A 2 -19.81 85.36 7.23
CA ARG A 2 -18.35 85.22 7.10
C ARG A 2 -17.60 83.95 7.60
N ALA A 3 -17.28 83.09 6.63
CA ALA A 3 -15.95 82.80 6.05
C ALA A 3 -14.66 82.65 6.92
N HIS A 4 -14.04 81.48 6.74
CA HIS A 4 -12.61 81.14 6.45
C HIS A 4 -11.47 81.42 7.45
N LYS A 5 -10.67 80.37 7.75
CA LYS A 5 -9.30 80.19 7.20
C LYS A 5 -8.74 78.77 7.39
N ALA A 6 -7.89 78.36 6.43
CA ALA A 6 -7.24 77.07 6.29
C ALA A 6 -5.94 76.92 7.13
N SER A 7 -5.52 75.68 7.36
CA SER A 7 -4.11 75.32 7.57
C SER A 7 -3.88 73.85 7.18
N GLY A 8 -2.94 73.60 6.27
CA GLY A 8 -2.56 72.26 5.85
C GLY A 8 -1.53 71.62 6.80
N ASN A 9 -1.40 70.30 6.75
CA ASN A 9 -0.09 69.67 6.96
C ASN A 9 -0.02 68.23 6.43
N ASN A 10 1.00 68.03 5.58
CA ASN A 10 1.68 66.82 5.16
C ASN A 10 1.61 65.61 6.12
N LYS A 11 1.29 64.42 5.58
CA LYS A 11 1.83 63.15 6.10
C LYS A 11 2.44 62.32 4.95
N ARG A 12 3.76 62.16 5.03
CA ARG A 12 4.68 61.37 4.19
C ARG A 12 4.58 59.85 4.51
N PRO A 13 5.16 58.96 3.66
CA PRO A 13 4.69 57.59 3.50
C PRO A 13 5.41 56.59 4.41
N ALA A 14 4.69 56.00 5.37
CA ALA A 14 5.18 54.90 6.20
C ALA A 14 5.39 53.58 5.40
N LEU A 15 4.77 53.46 4.22
CA LEU A 15 4.82 52.24 3.41
C LEU A 15 6.19 52.01 2.74
N LEU A 16 6.89 53.09 2.36
CA LEU A 16 8.17 53.00 1.66
C LEU A 16 9.29 52.49 2.59
N HIS A 17 9.27 52.88 3.86
CA HIS A 17 10.24 52.41 4.85
C HIS A 17 10.04 50.94 5.20
N LEU A 18 8.80 50.45 5.21
CA LEU A 18 8.51 49.04 5.48
C LEU A 18 8.98 48.13 4.33
N VAL A 19 8.78 48.55 3.08
CA VAL A 19 9.24 47.81 1.90
C VAL A 19 10.77 47.77 1.80
N CYS A 20 11.45 48.89 2.08
CA CYS A 20 12.92 48.92 2.12
C CYS A 20 13.51 48.00 3.20
N ALA A 21 12.87 47.89 4.37
CA ALA A 21 13.33 47.01 5.45
C ALA A 21 13.25 45.52 5.06
N VAL A 22 12.18 45.10 4.37
CA VAL A 22 12.00 43.70 3.91
C VAL A 22 13.01 43.32 2.82
N VAL A 23 13.31 44.24 1.89
CA VAL A 23 14.31 44.00 0.83
C VAL A 23 15.72 43.91 1.42
N LEU A 24 16.08 44.77 2.38
CA LEU A 24 17.37 44.73 3.05
C LEU A 24 17.55 43.44 3.88
N PHE A 25 16.51 42.97 4.58
CA PHE A 25 16.57 41.70 5.32
C PHE A 25 16.71 40.49 4.40
N SER A 26 16.06 40.53 3.23
CA SER A 26 16.13 39.44 2.24
C SER A 26 17.53 39.36 1.60
N LEU A 27 18.14 40.50 1.28
CA LEU A 27 19.51 40.55 0.73
C LEU A 27 20.56 40.12 1.76
N LEU A 28 20.39 40.46 3.04
CA LEU A 28 21.30 40.00 4.11
C LEU A 28 21.24 38.48 4.30
N PHE A 29 20.06 37.87 4.17
CA PHE A 29 19.89 36.43 4.31
C PHE A 29 20.56 35.65 3.15
N PHE A 30 20.48 36.17 1.92
CA PHE A 30 21.17 35.59 0.75
C PHE A 30 22.69 35.76 0.81
N ALA A 31 23.20 36.85 1.39
CA ALA A 31 24.64 37.07 1.57
C ALA A 31 25.25 36.14 2.64
N ILE A 32 24.48 35.75 3.66
CA ILE A 32 24.94 34.82 4.70
C ILE A 32 24.88 33.36 4.22
N GLN A 33 23.91 32.97 3.39
CA GLN A 33 23.90 31.61 2.82
C GLN A 33 25.01 31.35 1.78
N SER A 34 25.49 32.39 1.08
CA SER A 34 26.56 32.26 0.08
C SER A 34 27.98 32.22 0.67
N SER A 35 28.14 32.57 1.95
CA SER A 35 29.44 32.59 2.65
C SER A 35 29.75 31.33 3.47
N PHE A 36 28.79 30.42 3.66
CA PHE A 36 29.00 29.15 4.38
C PHE A 36 29.26 27.92 3.48
N PHE A 37 29.17 28.04 2.15
CA PHE A 37 29.51 26.98 1.20
C PHE A 37 30.53 27.46 0.16
N SER A 38 31.74 27.76 0.62
CA SER A 38 32.92 27.87 -0.24
C SER A 38 34.07 27.12 0.43
N GLY A 39 33.97 25.79 0.41
CA GLY A 39 35.04 24.89 0.81
C GLY A 39 35.99 24.68 -0.37
N ASN A 40 37.14 25.34 -0.34
CA ASN A 40 38.28 25.05 -1.22
C ASN A 40 38.77 23.61 -1.00
N GLN A 41 38.74 22.76 -2.02
CA GLN A 41 39.56 21.54 -2.07
C GLN A 41 40.48 21.60 -3.30
N LYS A 42 41.80 21.55 -3.05
CA LYS A 42 42.83 21.35 -4.07
C LYS A 42 42.82 19.87 -4.52
N PRO A 43 43.13 19.57 -5.79
CA PRO A 43 43.33 18.20 -6.22
C PRO A 43 44.75 17.72 -5.90
N ASP A 44 44.88 16.66 -5.11
CA ASP A 44 46.14 15.91 -4.96
C ASP A 44 46.25 14.87 -6.09
N LEU A 45 47.35 14.94 -6.84
CA LEU A 45 47.77 13.93 -7.80
C LEU A 45 48.55 12.82 -7.07
N HIS A 46 47.98 11.61 -6.97
CA HIS A 46 48.78 10.38 -7.07
C HIS A 46 47.95 9.11 -7.23
N GLY A 47 48.34 8.27 -8.20
CA GLY A 47 48.41 6.82 -8.00
C GLY A 47 47.25 5.96 -8.52
N LYS A 48 47.43 5.40 -9.72
CA LYS A 48 46.62 4.31 -10.29
C LYS A 48 46.61 3.06 -9.39
N ASN A 49 45.41 2.64 -8.97
CA ASN A 49 44.87 1.27 -9.00
C ASN A 49 43.56 1.25 -8.19
N GLN A 50 42.51 1.88 -8.72
CA GLN A 50 41.18 1.83 -8.09
C GLN A 50 40.31 0.82 -8.82
N LYS A 51 40.02 -0.28 -8.13
CA LYS A 51 38.72 -0.95 -8.24
C LYS A 51 37.65 0.15 -8.28
N PRO A 52 36.67 0.15 -9.20
CA PRO A 52 35.70 1.24 -9.28
C PRO A 52 35.13 1.45 -7.88
N ASP A 53 35.26 2.69 -7.40
CA ASP A 53 34.81 3.08 -6.07
C ASP A 53 33.38 2.58 -5.91
N LEU A 54 33.12 1.74 -4.91
CA LEU A 54 31.88 0.97 -4.80
C LEU A 54 30.66 1.90 -4.79
N ASP A 55 30.83 3.08 -4.19
CA ASP A 55 29.87 4.18 -4.16
C ASP A 55 29.54 4.73 -5.57
N THR A 56 30.49 4.71 -6.50
CA THR A 56 30.29 5.16 -7.89
C THR A 56 29.46 4.16 -8.70
N ALA A 57 29.61 2.86 -8.46
CA ALA A 57 28.82 1.83 -9.14
C ALA A 57 27.36 1.82 -8.63
N GLU A 58 27.16 1.97 -7.33
CA GLU A 58 25.82 2.04 -6.72
C GLU A 58 25.08 3.32 -7.11
N ALA A 59 25.78 4.46 -7.09
CA ALA A 59 25.23 5.72 -7.59
C ALA A 59 24.79 5.62 -9.06
N ARG A 60 25.53 4.87 -9.88
CA ARG A 60 25.14 4.62 -11.28
C ARG A 60 23.86 3.79 -11.38
N VAL A 61 23.72 2.71 -10.62
CA VAL A 61 22.50 1.88 -10.63
C VAL A 61 21.28 2.70 -10.22
N LEU A 62 21.41 3.50 -9.16
CA LEU A 62 20.32 4.35 -8.68
C LEU A 62 20.00 5.48 -9.66
N SER A 63 21.00 6.07 -10.31
CA SER A 63 20.82 7.07 -11.36
C SER A 63 20.12 6.49 -12.60
N GLU A 64 20.45 5.27 -13.00
CA GLU A 64 19.78 4.55 -14.09
C GLU A 64 18.31 4.28 -13.73
N PHE A 65 18.03 3.80 -12.51
CA PHE A 65 16.67 3.61 -12.04
C PHE A 65 15.89 4.93 -11.99
N GLN A 66 16.46 5.98 -11.41
CA GLN A 66 15.85 7.32 -11.37
C GLN A 66 15.53 7.84 -12.79
N SER A 67 16.44 7.64 -13.74
CA SER A 67 16.23 8.03 -15.15
C SER A 67 15.05 7.28 -15.77
N SER A 68 14.92 5.98 -15.49
CA SER A 68 13.77 5.18 -15.95
C SER A 68 12.45 5.69 -15.35
N VAL A 69 12.40 5.99 -14.05
CA VAL A 69 11.21 6.56 -13.40
C VAL A 69 10.83 7.92 -14.01
N GLN A 70 11.83 8.77 -14.30
CA GLN A 70 11.62 10.07 -14.93
C GLN A 70 11.13 9.95 -16.37
N GLN A 71 11.55 8.93 -17.12
CA GLN A 71 11.09 8.69 -18.49
C GLN A 71 9.65 8.15 -18.54
N CYS A 72 9.21 7.40 -17.53
CA CYS A 72 7.85 6.86 -17.46
C CYS A 72 6.75 7.95 -17.45
N VAL A 73 7.06 9.18 -17.03
CA VAL A 73 6.09 10.29 -17.02
C VAL A 73 5.74 10.78 -18.43
N TYR A 74 6.47 10.33 -19.45
CA TYR A 74 6.17 10.60 -20.84
C TYR A 74 5.13 9.62 -21.38
N ASN A 75 3.98 10.15 -21.77
CA ASN A 75 2.95 9.37 -22.43
C ASN A 75 3.21 9.32 -23.94
N ALA A 76 3.78 8.21 -24.43
CA ALA A 76 4.12 8.04 -25.84
C ALA A 76 2.90 8.14 -26.78
N GLN A 77 1.71 7.74 -26.32
CA GLN A 77 0.50 7.76 -27.13
C GLN A 77 0.00 9.19 -27.40
N PHE A 78 0.05 10.06 -26.39
CA PHE A 78 -0.41 11.45 -26.50
C PHE A 78 0.72 12.45 -26.74
N LYS A 79 1.98 11.99 -26.66
CA LYS A 79 3.17 12.82 -26.76
C LYS A 79 3.19 13.96 -25.75
N ILE A 80 2.66 13.72 -24.55
CA ILE A 80 2.62 14.68 -23.44
C ILE A 80 3.44 14.16 -22.26
N TYR A 81 4.02 15.09 -21.50
CA TYR A 81 4.61 14.82 -20.19
C TYR A 81 3.56 15.07 -19.11
N GLU A 82 3.31 14.07 -18.28
CA GLU A 82 2.42 14.18 -17.12
C GLU A 82 3.29 14.15 -15.86
N PRO A 83 3.75 15.29 -15.33
CA PRO A 83 4.69 15.31 -14.21
C PRO A 83 4.09 14.63 -12.98
N LEU A 84 4.93 13.94 -12.22
CA LEU A 84 4.54 13.39 -10.92
C LEU A 84 4.22 14.53 -9.96
N GLU A 85 3.00 14.56 -9.43
CA GLU A 85 2.53 15.60 -8.50
C GLU A 85 3.32 15.59 -7.19
N TYR A 86 3.79 14.41 -6.76
CA TYR A 86 4.51 14.23 -5.51
C TYR A 86 6.01 14.22 -5.71
N THR A 87 6.72 14.97 -4.87
CA THR A 87 8.16 14.77 -4.68
C THR A 87 8.42 13.49 -3.90
N TYR A 88 9.45 12.76 -4.33
CA TYR A 88 9.87 11.52 -3.70
C TYR A 88 11.40 11.43 -3.76
N ASP A 89 11.94 10.79 -2.74
CA ASP A 89 13.31 10.30 -2.76
C ASP A 89 13.30 8.88 -3.32
N VAL A 90 14.14 8.61 -4.31
CA VAL A 90 14.16 7.34 -5.05
C VAL A 90 14.59 6.19 -4.14
N CYS A 91 15.59 6.41 -3.28
CA CYS A 91 16.10 5.41 -2.35
C CYS A 91 15.05 5.07 -1.29
N GLU A 92 14.44 6.09 -0.67
CA GLU A 92 13.38 5.87 0.31
C GLU A 92 12.15 5.20 -0.30
N ALA A 93 11.77 5.58 -1.53
CA ALA A 93 10.65 4.97 -2.22
C ALA A 93 10.87 3.49 -2.51
N ILE A 94 12.04 3.12 -3.04
CA ILE A 94 12.30 1.72 -3.40
C ILE A 94 12.44 0.82 -2.17
N LEU A 95 13.10 1.31 -1.11
CA LEU A 95 13.20 0.60 0.18
C LEU A 95 11.82 0.38 0.79
N LEU A 96 10.98 1.42 0.78
CA LEU A 96 9.60 1.35 1.27
C LEU A 96 8.79 0.28 0.53
N TRP A 97 8.77 0.32 -0.80
CA TRP A 97 7.89 -0.56 -1.58
C TRP A 97 8.34 -2.01 -1.56
N GLU A 98 9.65 -2.28 -1.50
CA GLU A 98 10.13 -3.64 -1.34
C GLU A 98 9.88 -4.18 0.07
N GLN A 99 10.03 -3.34 1.11
CA GLN A 99 9.62 -3.73 2.46
C GLN A 99 8.13 -4.05 2.51
N TYR A 100 7.30 -3.23 1.87
CA TYR A 100 5.86 -3.43 1.76
C TYR A 100 5.51 -4.81 1.17
N ARG A 101 6.17 -5.20 0.08
CA ARG A 101 5.94 -6.48 -0.61
C ARG A 101 6.28 -7.71 0.25
N ASN A 102 7.01 -7.52 1.35
CA ASN A 102 7.38 -8.58 2.28
C ASN A 102 6.44 -8.67 3.50
N MET A 103 5.42 -7.83 3.59
CA MET A 103 4.53 -7.73 4.75
C MET A 103 3.22 -8.50 4.57
N THR A 104 2.63 -8.93 5.68
CA THR A 104 1.23 -9.35 5.74
C THR A 104 0.32 -8.14 5.96
N THR A 105 -0.86 -8.14 5.35
CA THR A 105 -1.84 -7.05 5.41
C THR A 105 -3.16 -7.42 6.08
N VAL A 106 -3.33 -8.68 6.49
CA VAL A 106 -4.48 -9.16 7.27
C VAL A 106 -4.17 -9.02 8.76
N LEU A 107 -5.17 -8.61 9.53
CA LEU A 107 -5.07 -8.59 10.98
C LEU A 107 -5.15 -10.03 11.51
N THR A 108 -4.14 -10.43 12.27
CA THR A 108 -4.00 -11.78 12.83
C THR A 108 -3.93 -11.73 14.36
N ARG A 109 -4.19 -12.86 15.00
CA ARG A 109 -4.01 -13.05 16.44
C ARG A 109 -2.56 -12.88 16.85
N GLU A 110 -1.62 -13.50 16.12
CA GLU A 110 -0.19 -13.41 16.44
C GLU A 110 0.33 -11.96 16.45
N TYR A 111 -0.24 -11.09 15.59
CA TYR A 111 0.09 -9.67 15.62
C TYR A 111 -0.42 -8.98 16.89
N LEU A 112 -1.64 -9.29 17.33
CA LEU A 112 -2.20 -8.73 18.57
C LEU A 112 -1.47 -9.23 19.82
N ASP A 113 -1.00 -10.48 19.81
CA ASP A 113 -0.24 -11.07 20.91
C ASP A 113 1.18 -10.49 20.97
N ALA A 114 1.84 -10.28 19.83
CA ALA A 114 3.20 -9.73 19.78
C ALA A 114 3.26 -8.22 20.02
N ARG A 115 2.25 -7.47 19.57
CA ARG A 115 2.23 -6.01 19.63
C ARG A 115 2.03 -5.50 21.07
N PRO A 116 2.80 -4.50 21.55
CA PRO A 116 2.54 -3.84 22.82
C PRO A 116 1.14 -3.22 22.82
N ASP A 117 0.37 -3.51 23.87
CA ASP A 117 -1.04 -3.12 24.00
C ASP A 117 -1.91 -3.55 22.79
N GLY A 118 -1.51 -4.63 22.10
CA GLY A 118 -2.20 -5.16 20.93
C GLY A 118 -3.65 -5.52 21.25
N TRP A 119 -3.87 -6.31 22.30
CA TRP A 119 -5.22 -6.62 22.78
C TRP A 119 -5.89 -5.45 23.49
N LEU A 120 -5.19 -4.73 24.37
CA LEU A 120 -5.82 -3.71 25.21
C LEU A 120 -6.29 -2.49 24.39
N GLU A 121 -5.42 -1.94 23.54
CA GLU A 121 -5.71 -0.69 22.82
C GLU A 121 -5.95 -0.91 21.33
N TYR A 122 -5.14 -1.73 20.66
CA TYR A 122 -5.26 -1.85 19.21
C TYR A 122 -6.53 -2.62 18.82
N ALA A 123 -6.82 -3.76 19.45
CA ALA A 123 -8.04 -4.53 19.20
C ALA A 123 -9.30 -3.68 19.43
N ALA A 124 -9.32 -2.84 20.47
CA ALA A 124 -10.43 -1.92 20.73
C ALA A 124 -10.68 -0.96 19.54
N LYS A 125 -9.62 -0.46 18.91
CA LYS A 125 -9.72 0.38 17.70
C LYS A 125 -10.27 -0.37 16.48
N ARG A 126 -10.27 -1.71 16.50
CA ARG A 126 -10.76 -2.57 15.40
C ARG A 126 -12.21 -3.04 15.62
N ILE A 127 -12.79 -2.80 16.79
CA ILE A 127 -14.17 -3.18 17.12
C ILE A 127 -15.04 -1.92 17.18
N ALA A 128 -15.88 -1.71 16.18
CA ALA A 128 -16.85 -0.61 16.23
C ALA A 128 -17.92 -0.90 17.28
N GLN A 129 -18.36 0.16 17.97
CA GLN A 129 -19.39 0.08 19.01
C GLN A 129 -19.05 -0.88 20.16
N LEU A 130 -17.76 -1.02 20.49
CA LEU A 130 -17.32 -1.77 21.68
C LEU A 130 -17.98 -1.25 22.97
N GLY A 131 -18.34 0.03 23.02
CA GLY A 131 -18.92 0.67 24.22
C GLY A 131 -17.87 1.06 25.27
N ALA A 132 -16.62 0.64 25.10
CA ALA A 132 -15.44 1.07 25.84
C ALA A 132 -14.38 1.62 24.88
N ASP A 133 -13.47 2.44 25.39
CA ASP A 133 -12.30 2.96 24.66
C ASP A 133 -11.16 1.94 24.57
N LYS A 134 -11.12 0.98 25.50
CA LYS A 134 -10.13 -0.12 25.57
C LYS A 134 -10.80 -1.47 25.83
N CYS A 135 -10.08 -2.53 25.51
CA CYS A 135 -10.46 -3.92 25.81
C CYS A 135 -10.07 -4.32 27.25
N TYR A 136 -10.67 -3.67 28.26
CA TYR A 136 -10.44 -4.03 29.67
C TYR A 136 -10.83 -5.49 29.97
N ASN A 137 -11.88 -5.98 29.29
CA ASN A 137 -12.24 -7.39 29.29
C ASN A 137 -11.74 -8.03 27.98
N ARG A 138 -10.61 -8.75 28.06
CA ARG A 138 -10.00 -9.41 26.91
C ARG A 138 -10.97 -10.40 26.25
N THR A 139 -11.67 -11.21 27.04
CA THR A 139 -12.59 -12.26 26.55
C THR A 139 -13.66 -11.67 25.67
N LEU A 140 -14.26 -10.53 26.06
CA LEU A 140 -15.28 -9.86 25.25
C LEU A 140 -14.72 -9.41 23.89
N CYS A 141 -13.52 -8.83 23.87
CA CYS A 141 -12.90 -8.42 22.61
C CYS A 141 -12.51 -9.60 21.72
N GLU A 142 -12.07 -10.70 22.32
CA GLU A 142 -11.83 -11.95 21.60
C GLU A 142 -13.12 -12.48 20.97
N GLU A 143 -14.24 -12.51 21.68
CA GLU A 143 -15.54 -12.93 21.12
C GLU A 143 -15.96 -12.09 19.89
N HIS A 144 -15.65 -10.80 19.89
CA HIS A 144 -15.92 -9.92 18.76
C HIS A 144 -15.02 -10.20 17.54
N LEU A 145 -13.78 -10.63 17.76
CA LEU A 145 -12.77 -10.78 16.70
C LEU A 145 -12.61 -12.21 16.22
N ASN A 146 -12.84 -13.23 17.05
CA ASN A 146 -12.57 -14.65 16.75
C ASN A 146 -13.21 -15.15 15.44
N LEU A 147 -14.34 -14.58 15.02
CA LEU A 147 -15.01 -14.95 13.77
C LEU A 147 -14.21 -14.58 12.51
N ILE A 148 -13.29 -13.62 12.61
CA ILE A 148 -12.62 -12.97 11.46
C ILE A 148 -11.12 -12.71 11.70
N LEU A 149 -10.58 -13.26 12.80
CA LEU A 149 -9.21 -13.06 13.26
C LEU A 149 -8.44 -14.37 13.12
N PRO A 150 -7.74 -14.57 11.98
CA PRO A 150 -6.94 -15.77 11.77
C PRO A 150 -5.75 -15.78 12.70
N ALA A 151 -5.32 -16.98 13.05
CA ALA A 151 -4.27 -17.10 14.03
C ALA A 151 -2.91 -16.66 13.47
N LYS A 152 -2.64 -17.02 12.20
CA LYS A 152 -1.48 -16.69 11.38
C LYS A 152 -1.92 -15.98 10.08
N PRO A 153 -1.02 -15.38 9.28
CA PRO A 153 -1.37 -14.84 7.97
C PRO A 153 -2.03 -15.88 7.07
N PRO A 154 -3.25 -15.64 6.55
CA PRO A 154 -3.89 -16.55 5.59
C PRO A 154 -3.34 -16.41 4.16
N PHE A 155 -2.55 -15.36 3.90
CA PHE A 155 -1.94 -15.08 2.60
C PHE A 155 -0.47 -14.77 2.79
N HIS A 156 0.35 -15.21 1.82
CA HIS A 156 1.80 -15.10 1.88
C HIS A 156 2.34 -14.19 0.78
N PRO A 157 3.45 -13.47 1.03
CA PRO A 157 4.20 -12.81 -0.03
C PRO A 157 4.49 -13.73 -1.19
N ARG A 158 4.29 -13.21 -2.41
CA ARG A 158 4.55 -13.92 -3.69
C ARG A 158 3.74 -15.20 -3.88
N GLN A 159 2.65 -15.41 -3.13
CA GLN A 159 1.74 -16.53 -3.29
C GLN A 159 1.17 -16.62 -4.70
N PHE A 160 0.92 -15.49 -5.35
CA PHE A 160 0.46 -15.40 -6.73
C PHE A 160 1.53 -14.75 -7.62
N ARG A 161 1.60 -15.16 -8.89
CA ARG A 161 2.52 -14.53 -9.85
C ARG A 161 1.89 -13.25 -10.41
N LYS A 162 0.65 -13.29 -10.89
CA LYS A 162 -0.03 -12.16 -11.52
C LYS A 162 -1.42 -11.94 -10.95
N CYS A 163 -1.70 -10.73 -10.47
CA CYS A 163 -3.00 -10.37 -9.90
C CYS A 163 -3.63 -9.17 -10.61
N ALA A 164 -4.95 -9.20 -10.74
CA ALA A 164 -5.74 -8.05 -11.19
C ALA A 164 -6.45 -7.39 -10.01
N VAL A 165 -6.32 -6.07 -9.89
CA VAL A 165 -7.15 -5.26 -9.00
C VAL A 165 -8.17 -4.49 -9.83
N VAL A 166 -9.45 -4.78 -9.63
CA VAL A 166 -10.54 -4.20 -10.41
C VAL A 166 -11.28 -3.18 -9.57
N GLY A 167 -11.00 -1.90 -9.85
CA GLY A 167 -11.73 -0.77 -9.32
C GLY A 167 -13.13 -0.63 -9.93
N ASN A 168 -13.83 0.44 -9.56
CA ASN A 168 -15.25 0.57 -9.84
C ASN A 168 -15.57 1.58 -10.94
N SER A 169 -14.58 2.19 -11.60
CA SER A 169 -14.82 3.24 -12.60
C SER A 169 -15.72 2.77 -13.75
N GLY A 170 -16.61 3.65 -14.22
CA GLY A 170 -17.38 3.48 -15.44
C GLY A 170 -16.53 3.36 -16.71
N ASP A 171 -15.26 3.74 -16.66
CA ASP A 171 -14.31 3.58 -17.76
C ASP A 171 -14.11 2.13 -18.20
N LEU A 172 -14.34 1.18 -17.30
CA LEU A 172 -14.30 -0.24 -17.62
C LEU A 172 -15.23 -0.61 -18.79
N LEU A 173 -16.33 0.13 -18.98
CA LEU A 173 -17.28 -0.12 -20.07
C LEU A 173 -16.77 0.30 -21.45
N LYS A 174 -15.62 0.99 -21.53
CA LYS A 174 -15.03 1.47 -22.79
C LYS A 174 -14.07 0.45 -23.42
N THR A 175 -13.71 -0.63 -22.71
CA THR A 175 -12.75 -1.62 -23.19
C THR A 175 -13.08 -3.01 -22.65
N ASN A 176 -12.92 -4.03 -23.49
CA ASN A 176 -13.29 -5.41 -23.14
C ASN A 176 -12.18 -6.12 -22.35
N PHE A 177 -11.87 -5.64 -21.14
CA PHE A 177 -10.82 -6.22 -20.31
C PHE A 177 -11.21 -7.58 -19.69
N GLY A 178 -12.46 -8.04 -19.82
CA GLY A 178 -12.98 -9.16 -19.03
C GLY A 178 -12.16 -10.45 -19.15
N LYS A 179 -11.80 -10.86 -20.38
CA LYS A 179 -10.97 -12.06 -20.60
C LYS A 179 -9.55 -11.89 -20.05
N GLU A 180 -9.00 -10.69 -20.17
CA GLU A 180 -7.66 -10.38 -19.66
C GLU A 180 -7.64 -10.42 -18.13
N ILE A 181 -8.63 -9.80 -17.48
CA ILE A 181 -8.82 -9.84 -16.02
C ILE A 181 -8.93 -11.29 -15.54
N ASP A 182 -9.80 -12.10 -16.17
CA ASP A 182 -10.02 -13.49 -15.76
C ASP A 182 -8.79 -14.40 -15.97
N SER A 183 -7.82 -13.99 -16.78
CA SER A 183 -6.56 -14.73 -17.00
C SER A 183 -5.53 -14.60 -15.88
N HIS A 184 -5.76 -13.71 -14.90
CA HIS A 184 -4.87 -13.53 -13.76
C HIS A 184 -4.96 -14.70 -12.78
N ASP A 185 -3.91 -14.92 -12.00
CA ASP A 185 -3.88 -15.99 -10.99
C ASP A 185 -4.87 -15.70 -9.86
N ALA A 186 -4.98 -14.42 -9.47
CA ALA A 186 -5.98 -13.93 -8.52
C ALA A 186 -6.60 -12.59 -8.95
N VAL A 187 -7.89 -12.40 -8.65
CA VAL A 187 -8.64 -11.17 -8.94
C VAL A 187 -9.21 -10.59 -7.64
N ILE A 188 -8.85 -9.33 -7.37
CA ILE A 188 -9.29 -8.54 -6.22
C ILE A 188 -10.30 -7.48 -6.69
N ARG A 189 -11.46 -7.43 -6.04
CA ARG A 189 -12.57 -6.50 -6.37
C ARG A 189 -12.95 -5.63 -5.18
N ASP A 190 -13.67 -4.54 -5.44
CA ASP A 190 -13.94 -3.52 -4.44
C ASP A 190 -15.43 -3.27 -4.17
N ASN A 191 -15.81 -3.29 -2.89
CA ASN A 191 -17.14 -2.90 -2.42
C ASN A 191 -18.27 -3.65 -3.15
N GLU A 192 -19.35 -2.97 -3.55
CA GLU A 192 -20.54 -3.57 -4.15
C GLU A 192 -20.45 -3.80 -5.67
N ALA A 193 -19.24 -3.80 -6.25
CA ALA A 193 -19.05 -4.04 -7.68
C ALA A 193 -19.66 -5.39 -8.10
N PRO A 194 -20.68 -5.41 -8.98
CA PRO A 194 -21.33 -6.64 -9.37
C PRO A 194 -20.42 -7.46 -10.29
N VAL A 195 -20.48 -8.79 -10.12
CA VAL A 195 -19.80 -9.74 -11.00
C VAL A 195 -20.88 -10.67 -11.55
N ASN A 196 -21.27 -10.40 -12.79
CA ASN A 196 -22.37 -11.06 -13.48
C ASN A 196 -22.18 -10.97 -15.01
N GLU A 197 -23.01 -11.69 -15.74
CA GLU A 197 -22.94 -11.76 -17.21
C GLU A 197 -23.10 -10.39 -17.90
N THR A 198 -23.89 -9.48 -17.32
CA THR A 198 -24.09 -8.13 -17.88
C THR A 198 -22.78 -7.37 -18.06
N TYR A 199 -21.84 -7.52 -17.13
CA TYR A 199 -20.55 -6.82 -17.15
C TYR A 199 -19.36 -7.72 -17.48
N ALA A 200 -19.55 -9.03 -17.60
CA ALA A 200 -18.49 -10.03 -17.79
C ALA A 200 -17.52 -9.67 -18.93
N LYS A 201 -18.04 -9.16 -20.05
CA LYS A 201 -17.23 -8.70 -21.20
C LYS A 201 -16.18 -7.63 -20.82
N TYR A 202 -16.50 -6.79 -19.85
CA TYR A 202 -15.71 -5.62 -19.46
C TYR A 202 -14.85 -5.90 -18.23
N VAL A 203 -15.42 -6.59 -17.23
CA VAL A 203 -14.79 -6.72 -15.90
C VAL A 203 -14.50 -8.17 -15.49
N GLY A 204 -14.85 -9.15 -16.33
CA GLY A 204 -14.65 -10.57 -16.07
C GLY A 204 -15.62 -11.14 -15.03
N LEU A 205 -15.53 -12.45 -14.79
CA LEU A 205 -16.31 -13.19 -13.80
C LEU A 205 -15.47 -13.71 -12.62
N LYS A 206 -14.15 -13.78 -12.76
CA LYS A 206 -13.25 -14.28 -11.71
C LYS A 206 -13.24 -13.34 -10.51
N ARG A 207 -13.34 -13.88 -9.31
CA ARG A 207 -13.40 -13.12 -8.04
C ARG A 207 -12.86 -14.00 -6.92
N ASP A 208 -11.62 -13.73 -6.51
CA ASP A 208 -10.96 -14.48 -5.43
C ASP A 208 -11.04 -13.71 -4.12
N PHE A 209 -10.88 -12.38 -4.19
CA PHE A 209 -10.89 -11.49 -3.04
C PHE A 209 -11.79 -10.29 -3.27
N ARG A 210 -12.39 -9.81 -2.19
CA ARG A 210 -13.14 -8.57 -2.18
C ARG A 210 -12.84 -7.72 -0.97
N LEU A 211 -12.31 -6.53 -1.22
CA LEU A 211 -12.11 -5.54 -0.18
C LEU A 211 -13.34 -4.65 -0.05
N VAL A 212 -13.89 -4.52 1.16
CA VAL A 212 -15.09 -3.71 1.41
C VAL A 212 -14.87 -2.68 2.51
N VAL A 213 -15.43 -1.48 2.32
CA VAL A 213 -15.56 -0.53 3.44
C VAL A 213 -16.60 -1.02 4.44
N ARG A 214 -16.50 -0.53 5.69
CA ARG A 214 -17.48 -0.84 6.76
C ARG A 214 -18.94 -0.66 6.32
N GLY A 215 -19.24 0.41 5.57
CA GLY A 215 -20.60 0.67 5.09
C GLY A 215 -21.13 -0.42 4.16
N ALA A 216 -20.29 -0.87 3.21
CA ALA A 216 -20.61 -1.91 2.25
C ALA A 216 -20.69 -3.30 2.89
N ALA A 217 -19.91 -3.55 3.95
CA ALA A 217 -19.93 -4.82 4.69
C ALA A 217 -21.34 -5.18 5.23
N ARG A 218 -22.21 -4.20 5.45
CA ARG A 218 -23.63 -4.44 5.80
C ARG A 218 -24.40 -5.24 4.74
N ASN A 219 -23.94 -5.23 3.50
CA ASN A 219 -24.56 -5.94 2.38
C ASN A 219 -23.76 -7.21 1.98
N MET A 220 -22.88 -7.72 2.84
CA MET A 220 -21.97 -8.82 2.50
C MET A 220 -22.65 -10.05 1.91
N VAL A 221 -23.81 -10.44 2.45
CA VAL A 221 -24.59 -11.60 1.96
C VAL A 221 -25.00 -11.40 0.51
N THR A 222 -25.48 -10.21 0.16
CA THR A 222 -25.88 -9.87 -1.20
C THR A 222 -24.67 -9.79 -2.13
N ILE A 223 -23.58 -9.19 -1.67
CA ILE A 223 -22.34 -9.02 -2.44
C ILE A 223 -21.75 -10.38 -2.83
N LEU A 224 -21.75 -11.34 -1.91
CA LEU A 224 -21.16 -12.67 -2.10
C LEU A 224 -22.15 -13.67 -2.73
N LYS A 225 -23.38 -13.26 -3.01
CA LYS A 225 -24.39 -14.15 -3.60
C LYS A 225 -23.88 -14.75 -4.91
N GLY A 226 -23.89 -16.08 -4.98
CA GLY A 226 -23.38 -16.84 -6.13
C GLY A 226 -21.88 -17.08 -6.12
N SER A 227 -21.19 -16.81 -5.01
CA SER A 227 -19.77 -17.13 -4.81
C SER A 227 -19.57 -17.68 -3.40
N ALA A 228 -19.24 -18.97 -3.25
CA ALA A 228 -18.91 -19.54 -1.94
C ALA A 228 -17.41 -19.41 -1.59
N ASP A 229 -16.58 -19.11 -2.60
CA ASP A 229 -15.11 -19.17 -2.52
C ASP A 229 -14.45 -17.79 -2.41
N GLU A 230 -15.17 -16.71 -2.76
CA GLU A 230 -14.65 -15.34 -2.69
C GLU A 230 -14.39 -14.94 -1.24
N VAL A 231 -13.16 -14.56 -0.93
CA VAL A 231 -12.75 -14.06 0.38
C VAL A 231 -13.19 -12.61 0.53
N LEU A 232 -13.89 -12.29 1.63
CA LEU A 232 -14.27 -10.93 1.96
C LEU A 232 -13.30 -10.33 2.99
N ILE A 233 -12.77 -9.16 2.71
CA ILE A 233 -11.84 -8.45 3.60
C ILE A 233 -12.44 -7.10 3.96
N ILE A 234 -12.74 -6.91 5.25
CA ILE A 234 -13.31 -5.67 5.77
C ILE A 234 -12.16 -4.72 6.11
N LYS A 235 -12.15 -3.56 5.44
CA LYS A 235 -11.03 -2.62 5.44
C LYS A 235 -10.63 -2.03 6.80
N SER A 236 -11.57 -1.87 7.73
CA SER A 236 -11.34 -1.00 8.89
C SER A 236 -11.75 -1.59 10.24
N VAL A 237 -13.00 -1.98 10.44
CA VAL A 237 -13.49 -2.36 11.77
C VAL A 237 -14.62 -3.37 11.61
N THR A 238 -14.76 -4.25 12.60
CA THR A 238 -15.92 -5.14 12.73
C THR A 238 -17.03 -4.52 13.57
N HIS A 239 -18.20 -5.14 13.53
CA HIS A 239 -19.39 -4.74 14.28
C HIS A 239 -20.11 -5.99 14.77
N ARG A 240 -20.78 -5.93 15.92
CA ARG A 240 -21.53 -7.08 16.46
C ARG A 240 -22.56 -7.63 15.45
N ASP A 241 -23.31 -6.75 14.80
CA ASP A 241 -24.28 -7.12 13.76
C ASP A 241 -23.66 -7.85 12.55
N PHE A 242 -22.36 -7.66 12.27
CA PHE A 242 -21.69 -8.42 11.21
C PHE A 242 -21.56 -9.89 11.57
N ASN A 243 -21.47 -10.22 12.86
CA ASN A 243 -21.29 -11.59 13.33
C ASN A 243 -22.43 -12.49 12.87
N ALA A 244 -23.68 -12.02 12.93
CA ALA A 244 -24.84 -12.77 12.46
C ALA A 244 -24.79 -13.02 10.94
N MET A 245 -24.37 -12.03 10.15
CA MET A 245 -24.20 -12.18 8.70
C MET A 245 -23.02 -13.09 8.34
N ILE A 246 -21.89 -12.98 9.05
CA ILE A 246 -20.71 -13.83 8.84
C ILE A 246 -21.04 -15.29 9.15
N LYS A 247 -21.91 -15.54 10.14
CA LYS A 247 -22.42 -16.88 10.48
C LYS A 247 -23.37 -17.44 9.42
N SER A 248 -23.99 -16.62 8.57
CA SER A 248 -24.93 -17.08 7.54
C SER A 248 -24.31 -17.34 6.17
N ILE A 249 -23.02 -17.07 5.99
CA ILE A 249 -22.27 -17.27 4.73
C ILE A 249 -21.12 -18.26 4.93
N SER A 250 -20.71 -18.94 3.86
CA SER A 250 -19.56 -19.86 3.85
C SER A 250 -18.23 -19.21 3.44
N ASN A 251 -18.26 -17.95 3.00
CA ASN A 251 -17.09 -17.23 2.48
C ASN A 251 -16.12 -16.80 3.59
N PRO A 252 -14.81 -17.04 3.50
CA PRO A 252 -13.86 -16.52 4.48
C PRO A 252 -13.99 -15.00 4.64
N VAL A 253 -14.05 -14.53 5.89
CA VAL A 253 -14.12 -13.09 6.20
C VAL A 253 -12.97 -12.70 7.12
N TYR A 254 -12.23 -11.65 6.73
CA TYR A 254 -11.07 -11.15 7.46
C TYR A 254 -11.13 -9.65 7.71
N LEU A 255 -10.36 -9.18 8.71
CA LEU A 255 -10.06 -7.76 8.87
C LEU A 255 -8.77 -7.39 8.17
N PHE A 256 -8.82 -6.34 7.36
CA PHE A 256 -7.60 -5.72 6.85
C PHE A 256 -6.89 -5.02 8.00
N GLN A 257 -5.59 -5.26 8.15
CA GLN A 257 -4.70 -4.48 9.01
C GLN A 257 -4.20 -3.27 8.20
N GLY A 258 -3.64 -3.55 7.01
CA GLY A 258 -3.21 -2.56 6.04
C GLY A 258 -2.03 -1.69 6.47
N ILE A 259 -1.56 -0.84 5.56
CA ILE A 259 -0.37 -0.01 5.79
C ILE A 259 -0.74 1.44 5.53
N VAL A 260 -0.49 2.35 6.48
CA VAL A 260 -0.89 3.76 6.29
C VAL A 260 0.15 4.48 5.42
N LEU A 261 -0.11 4.51 4.12
CA LEU A 261 0.73 5.21 3.14
C LEU A 261 0.38 6.69 3.04
N ARG A 262 1.11 7.53 3.79
CA ARG A 262 0.92 9.00 3.85
C ARG A 262 -0.55 9.41 4.12
N ARG A 263 -0.85 10.71 4.24
CA ARG A 263 -2.20 11.17 4.63
C ARG A 263 -3.26 10.99 3.53
N GLY A 264 -2.88 10.86 2.26
CA GLY A 264 -3.79 10.90 1.10
C GLY A 264 -4.28 9.54 0.56
N ALA A 265 -3.56 8.44 0.78
CA ALA A 265 -3.82 7.17 0.11
C ALA A 265 -4.79 6.26 0.91
N LYS A 266 -5.99 6.79 1.22
CA LYS A 266 -6.96 6.13 2.11
C LYS A 266 -8.12 5.43 1.39
N GLY A 267 -8.21 5.48 0.06
CA GLY A 267 -9.29 4.86 -0.71
C GLY A 267 -9.31 3.33 -0.60
N THR A 268 -10.47 2.69 -0.84
CA THR A 268 -10.55 1.20 -0.89
C THR A 268 -9.65 0.64 -1.98
N GLY A 269 -9.67 1.25 -3.17
CA GLY A 269 -8.80 0.80 -4.26
C GLY A 269 -7.32 0.82 -3.93
N MET A 270 -6.84 1.82 -3.16
CA MET A 270 -5.46 1.80 -2.67
C MET A 270 -5.21 0.61 -1.75
N LYS A 271 -6.16 0.32 -0.85
CA LYS A 271 -6.04 -0.82 0.07
C LYS A 271 -6.07 -2.17 -0.64
N SER A 272 -6.75 -2.24 -1.77
CA SER A 272 -6.77 -3.45 -2.61
C SER A 272 -5.47 -3.61 -3.41
N ILE A 273 -4.86 -2.51 -3.85
CA ILE A 273 -3.50 -2.53 -4.42
C ILE A 273 -2.49 -2.94 -3.35
N GLU A 274 -2.59 -2.37 -2.15
CA GLU A 274 -1.81 -2.77 -0.98
C GLU A 274 -1.93 -4.29 -0.75
N LEU A 275 -3.15 -4.82 -0.68
CA LEU A 275 -3.37 -6.26 -0.54
C LEU A 275 -2.68 -7.05 -1.67
N ALA A 276 -2.87 -6.65 -2.93
CA ALA A 276 -2.26 -7.30 -4.08
C ALA A 276 -0.72 -7.31 -4.00
N LEU A 277 -0.11 -6.17 -3.67
CA LEU A 277 1.34 -6.03 -3.56
C LEU A 277 1.93 -6.90 -2.44
N SER A 278 1.14 -7.20 -1.39
CA SER A 278 1.58 -8.09 -0.32
C SER A 278 1.56 -9.59 -0.68
N MET A 279 0.96 -9.98 -1.81
CA MET A 279 0.79 -11.40 -2.17
C MET A 279 1.20 -11.73 -3.61
N CYS A 280 1.40 -10.73 -4.47
CA CYS A 280 1.61 -10.92 -5.92
C CYS A 280 2.96 -10.36 -6.39
N ASP A 281 3.62 -11.05 -7.34
CA ASP A 281 4.79 -10.48 -8.01
C ASP A 281 4.39 -9.31 -8.93
N ILE A 282 3.37 -9.51 -9.77
CA ILE A 282 2.87 -8.55 -10.75
C ILE A 282 1.44 -8.14 -10.37
N VAL A 283 1.19 -6.82 -10.35
CA VAL A 283 -0.12 -6.25 -10.05
C VAL A 283 -0.57 -5.37 -11.20
N ASP A 284 -1.62 -5.82 -11.90
CA ASP A 284 -2.29 -5.06 -12.94
C ASP A 284 -3.55 -4.43 -12.36
N ILE A 285 -3.78 -3.14 -12.60
CA ILE A 285 -4.94 -2.42 -12.09
C ILE A 285 -5.87 -1.98 -13.22
N TYR A 286 -7.17 -2.10 -13.01
CA TYR A 286 -8.22 -1.79 -13.96
C TYR A 286 -9.30 -0.94 -13.31
N GLY A 287 -9.88 0.03 -14.02
CA GLY A 287 -11.03 0.78 -13.50
C GLY A 287 -10.70 1.76 -12.36
N PHE A 288 -9.46 2.22 -12.31
CA PHE A 288 -9.01 3.35 -11.53
C PHE A 288 -8.89 4.52 -12.50
N THR A 289 -9.73 5.55 -12.39
CA THR A 289 -9.75 6.65 -13.36
C THR A 289 -8.45 7.47 -13.31
N VAL A 290 -7.44 7.00 -14.02
CA VAL A 290 -6.07 7.54 -13.99
C VAL A 290 -5.75 8.44 -15.18
N ASP A 291 -6.55 8.39 -16.25
CA ASP A 291 -6.23 9.17 -17.44
C ASP A 291 -6.61 10.66 -17.24
N PRO A 292 -5.98 11.62 -17.94
CA PRO A 292 -6.36 13.03 -17.85
C PRO A 292 -7.71 13.34 -18.48
N GLY A 293 -8.29 14.49 -18.11
CA GLY A 293 -9.44 15.08 -18.82
C GLY A 293 -10.82 14.64 -18.35
N TYR A 294 -10.92 13.81 -17.31
CA TYR A 294 -12.21 13.44 -16.74
C TYR A 294 -12.85 14.57 -15.93
N THR A 295 -14.10 14.87 -16.27
CA THR A 295 -14.95 15.83 -15.57
C THR A 295 -15.98 15.14 -14.66
N GLU A 296 -16.25 13.85 -14.90
CA GLU A 296 -17.22 13.05 -14.17
C GLU A 296 -16.64 11.71 -13.70
N TRP A 297 -16.99 11.33 -12.47
CA TRP A 297 -16.52 10.08 -11.84
C TRP A 297 -17.71 9.16 -11.64
N THR A 298 -17.82 8.15 -12.50
CA THR A 298 -18.97 7.23 -12.53
C THR A 298 -18.55 5.84 -12.10
N ARG A 299 -19.52 5.02 -11.70
CA ARG A 299 -19.30 3.59 -11.50
C ARG A 299 -19.91 2.82 -12.67
N TYR A 300 -19.28 1.73 -13.11
CA TYR A 300 -19.78 0.96 -14.26
C TYR A 300 -21.17 0.33 -14.05
N PHE A 301 -21.65 0.31 -12.80
CA PHE A 301 -22.90 -0.31 -12.38
C PHE A 301 -23.88 0.67 -11.72
N SER A 302 -23.61 1.98 -11.74
CA SER A 302 -24.55 2.96 -11.19
C SER A 302 -24.63 4.21 -12.04
N THR A 303 -25.73 4.96 -11.89
CA THR A 303 -25.83 6.30 -12.45
C THR A 303 -24.68 7.20 -11.97
N PRO A 304 -24.23 8.16 -12.80
CA PRO A 304 -23.23 9.14 -12.41
C PRO A 304 -23.57 9.80 -11.08
N ARG A 305 -22.63 9.79 -10.14
CA ARG A 305 -22.70 10.59 -8.91
C ARG A 305 -21.50 11.52 -8.91
N LYS A 306 -21.63 12.75 -8.41
CA LYS A 306 -20.46 13.59 -8.12
C LYS A 306 -19.62 12.88 -7.05
N GLY A 307 -18.58 12.18 -7.47
CA GLY A 307 -17.67 11.44 -6.59
C GLY A 307 -16.61 12.34 -5.95
N HIS A 308 -15.82 11.77 -5.03
CA HIS A 308 -14.61 12.43 -4.52
C HIS A 308 -13.62 12.66 -5.66
N ASN A 309 -12.96 13.82 -5.67
CA ASN A 309 -11.95 14.15 -6.67
C ASN A 309 -10.74 13.19 -6.52
N PRO A 310 -10.48 12.29 -7.47
CA PRO A 310 -9.45 11.28 -7.33
C PRO A 310 -8.06 11.77 -7.73
N LEU A 311 -7.85 13.08 -8.00
CA LEU A 311 -6.56 13.63 -8.42
C LEU A 311 -5.39 13.16 -7.53
N GLN A 312 -5.56 13.20 -6.20
CA GLN A 312 -4.54 12.71 -5.26
C GLN A 312 -4.26 11.21 -5.43
N GLY A 313 -5.29 10.41 -5.69
CA GLY A 313 -5.14 8.98 -5.96
C GLY A 313 -4.43 8.73 -7.29
N ARG A 314 -4.80 9.47 -8.34
CA ARG A 314 -4.21 9.40 -9.68
C ARG A 314 -2.71 9.63 -9.63
N ALA A 315 -2.26 10.72 -9.01
CA ALA A 315 -0.83 11.01 -8.88
C ALA A 315 -0.07 9.88 -8.17
N TYR A 316 -0.71 9.23 -7.20
CA TYR A 316 -0.11 8.10 -6.49
C TYR A 316 -0.03 6.84 -7.35
N TYR A 317 -1.09 6.49 -8.10
CA TYR A 317 -1.05 5.35 -9.03
C TYR A 317 0.01 5.56 -10.11
N GLN A 318 0.13 6.79 -10.64
CA GLN A 318 1.15 7.11 -11.63
C GLN A 318 2.57 6.95 -11.08
N LEU A 319 2.82 7.43 -9.85
CA LEU A 319 4.10 7.20 -9.17
C LEU A 319 4.40 5.71 -9.03
N LEU A 320 3.40 4.92 -8.61
CA LEU A 320 3.54 3.47 -8.46
C LEU A 320 3.89 2.76 -9.77
N GLU A 321 3.24 3.15 -10.87
CA GLU A 321 3.56 2.60 -12.18
C GLU A 321 4.98 2.95 -12.60
N CYS A 322 5.41 4.21 -12.41
CA CYS A 322 6.75 4.63 -12.79
C CYS A 322 7.86 4.02 -11.93
N LEU A 323 7.56 3.63 -10.69
CA LEU A 323 8.45 2.82 -9.87
C LEU A 323 8.48 1.33 -10.28
N GLY A 324 7.67 0.93 -11.27
CA GLY A 324 7.52 -0.46 -11.71
C GLY A 324 6.76 -1.35 -10.72
N VAL A 325 6.03 -0.74 -9.77
CA VAL A 325 5.33 -1.45 -8.69
C VAL A 325 4.00 -2.02 -9.17
N ILE A 326 3.29 -1.31 -10.06
CA ILE A 326 2.02 -1.73 -10.66
C ILE A 326 2.01 -1.45 -12.16
N ARG A 327 1.05 -2.04 -12.87
CA ARG A 327 0.77 -1.76 -14.28
C ARG A 327 -0.66 -1.25 -14.41
N ILE A 328 -0.85 -0.13 -15.11
CA ILE A 328 -2.18 0.47 -15.19
C ILE A 328 -2.80 0.24 -16.56
N HIS A 329 -3.96 -0.42 -16.54
CA HIS A 329 -4.79 -0.69 -17.70
C HIS A 329 -6.00 0.26 -17.69
N SER A 330 -6.11 1.07 -18.73
CA SER A 330 -7.16 2.09 -18.88
C SER A 330 -7.63 2.17 -20.32
N PRO A 331 -8.79 2.79 -20.61
CA PRO A 331 -9.24 2.96 -21.99
C PRO A 331 -8.24 3.75 -22.84
N MET A 332 -7.58 4.78 -22.29
CA MET A 332 -6.56 5.52 -23.03
C MET A 332 -5.30 4.68 -23.25
N ARG A 333 -5.09 3.61 -22.49
CA ARG A 333 -3.99 2.65 -22.63
C ARG A 333 -4.43 1.31 -23.22
N SER A 334 -5.68 1.17 -23.64
CA SER A 334 -6.23 -0.08 -24.16
C SER A 334 -5.62 -0.50 -25.49
N LYS A 335 -5.10 0.47 -26.24
CA LYS A 335 -4.34 0.27 -27.48
C LYS A 335 -2.82 0.20 -27.26
N ARG A 336 -2.36 0.31 -26.00
CA ARG A 336 -0.94 0.29 -25.63
C ARG A 336 -0.37 -1.08 -26.00
N LYS A 337 0.44 -1.13 -27.05
CA LYS A 337 1.25 -2.31 -27.43
C LYS A 337 2.62 -2.26 -26.76
N GLN A 338 2.67 -1.89 -25.48
CA GLN A 338 3.93 -1.91 -24.75
C GLN A 338 4.03 -3.24 -24.00
N ASP A 339 5.18 -3.87 -24.15
CA ASP A 339 5.64 -5.04 -23.41
C ASP A 339 6.04 -4.70 -21.96
N TRP A 340 5.67 -3.50 -21.49
CA TRP A 340 6.06 -2.90 -20.21
C TRP A 340 7.56 -2.63 -20.09
N SER A 341 8.29 -2.51 -21.20
CA SER A 341 9.72 -2.14 -21.19
C SER A 341 9.97 -0.69 -20.78
N ASP A 342 8.93 0.14 -20.72
CA ASP A 342 8.99 1.57 -20.38
C ASP A 342 8.86 1.84 -18.88
N VAL A 343 8.60 0.80 -18.08
CA VAL A 343 8.69 0.85 -16.62
C VAL A 343 9.86 0.00 -16.13
N PRO A 344 10.44 0.30 -14.96
CA PRO A 344 11.56 -0.47 -14.42
C PRO A 344 11.26 -1.99 -14.34
N SER A 345 12.20 -2.79 -14.82
CA SER A 345 12.10 -4.26 -14.73
C SER A 345 12.33 -4.74 -13.29
N ARG A 346 11.92 -5.98 -12.98
CA ARG A 346 12.14 -6.56 -11.64
C ARG A 346 13.62 -6.66 -11.28
N ASP A 347 14.47 -6.97 -12.26
CA ASP A 347 15.93 -6.99 -12.08
C ASP A 347 16.48 -5.60 -11.75
N MET A 348 16.04 -4.57 -12.49
CA MET A 348 16.43 -3.19 -12.22
C MET A 348 16.00 -2.75 -10.82
N ILE A 349 14.76 -3.05 -10.42
CA ILE A 349 14.24 -2.78 -9.07
C ILE A 349 15.09 -3.51 -8.02
N SER A 350 15.42 -4.79 -8.23
CA SER A 350 16.22 -5.57 -7.28
C SER A 350 17.63 -4.98 -7.09
N ARG A 351 18.29 -4.58 -8.18
CA ARG A 351 19.63 -3.96 -8.12
C ARG A 351 19.59 -2.59 -7.46
N ALA A 352 18.60 -1.77 -7.81
CA ALA A 352 18.40 -0.46 -7.20
C ALA A 352 18.06 -0.57 -5.71
N HIS A 353 17.25 -1.55 -5.31
CA HIS A 353 16.95 -1.83 -3.90
C HIS A 353 18.21 -2.24 -3.13
N ALA A 354 19.04 -3.13 -3.69
CA ALA A 354 20.30 -3.54 -3.07
C ALA A 354 21.26 -2.35 -2.89
N ALA A 355 21.42 -1.51 -3.92
CA ALA A 355 22.23 -0.29 -3.85
C ALA A 355 21.69 0.71 -2.81
N ALA A 356 20.37 0.94 -2.78
CA ALA A 356 19.75 1.83 -1.80
C ALA A 356 19.95 1.32 -0.36
N LEU A 357 19.85 -0.01 -0.15
CA LEU A 357 20.05 -0.62 1.16
C LEU A 357 21.51 -0.49 1.61
N HIS A 358 22.47 -0.67 0.70
CA HIS A 358 23.89 -0.51 1.00
C HIS A 358 24.23 0.94 1.37
N LEU A 359 23.73 1.93 0.63
CA LEU A 359 23.89 3.35 0.97
C LEU A 359 23.25 3.72 2.31
N LYS A 360 22.05 3.20 2.60
CA LYS A 360 21.40 3.43 3.91
C LYS A 360 22.24 2.84 5.05
N ARG A 361 22.91 1.71 4.80
CA ARG A 361 23.83 1.07 5.76
C ARG A 361 25.11 1.85 5.99
N SER A 362 25.74 2.36 4.92
CA SER A 362 27.00 3.12 5.03
C SER A 362 26.82 4.44 5.77
N GLN A 363 25.61 5.01 5.74
CA GLN A 363 25.26 6.23 6.45
C GLN A 363 24.87 6.01 7.93
N ALA A 364 24.64 4.76 8.35
CA ALA A 364 24.21 4.46 9.70
C ALA A 364 25.39 4.30 10.67
N VAL A 365 25.27 4.96 11.82
CA VAL A 365 26.32 5.00 12.86
C VAL A 365 26.47 3.66 13.62
N GLN A 366 25.47 2.78 13.57
CA GLN A 366 25.48 1.44 14.17
C GLN A 366 25.09 0.37 13.14
N VAL A 367 26.04 -0.52 12.84
CA VAL A 367 25.94 -1.53 11.78
C VAL A 367 25.06 -2.73 12.19
N ASP A 368 24.93 -3.02 13.49
CA ASP A 368 24.16 -4.15 14.02
C ASP A 368 22.63 -4.01 13.87
N ASP A 369 22.11 -2.80 13.63
CA ASP A 369 20.68 -2.50 13.55
C ASP A 369 20.10 -2.59 12.12
N LEU A 370 20.88 -3.07 11.14
CA LEU A 370 20.54 -3.00 9.71
C LEU A 370 20.47 -4.35 9.01
N GLY A 371 20.39 -5.46 9.75
CA GLY A 371 20.09 -6.78 9.19
C GLY A 371 18.75 -6.80 8.43
N GLN A 372 18.40 -7.93 7.81
CA GLN A 372 17.11 -8.12 7.11
C GLN A 372 15.88 -7.74 7.96
N PHE A 373 16.04 -7.76 9.28
CA PHE A 373 15.05 -7.43 10.28
C PHE A 373 15.34 -6.15 11.07
N GLY A 374 16.21 -5.27 10.58
CA GLY A 374 16.58 -4.02 11.27
C GLY A 374 15.40 -3.09 11.57
N SER A 375 14.31 -3.20 10.80
CA SER A 375 13.07 -2.47 11.04
C SER A 375 12.12 -3.15 12.05
N CYS A 376 12.49 -4.32 12.59
CA CYS A 376 11.71 -5.04 13.60
C CYS A 376 11.90 -4.44 14.99
N LYS A 377 10.97 -3.55 15.37
CA LYS A 377 10.98 -2.90 16.70
C LYS A 377 10.38 -3.76 17.79
N VAL A 378 9.48 -4.65 17.42
CA VAL A 378 8.76 -5.54 18.31
C VAL A 378 8.89 -6.95 17.77
N TRP A 379 9.19 -7.89 18.66
CA TRP A 379 9.30 -9.30 18.33
C TRP A 379 8.25 -10.13 19.08
N GLY A 380 7.66 -11.09 18.38
CA GLY A 380 6.86 -12.16 18.95
C GLY A 380 7.31 -13.52 18.44
N ASN A 381 6.88 -14.58 19.12
CA ASN A 381 7.10 -15.96 18.69
C ASN A 381 5.76 -16.69 18.71
N VAL A 382 5.48 -17.48 17.67
CA VAL A 382 4.32 -18.36 17.64
C VAL A 382 4.74 -19.73 18.08
N ASP A 383 4.09 -20.23 19.12
CA ASP A 383 4.25 -21.60 19.59
C ASP A 383 3.77 -22.57 18.48
N PRO A 384 4.63 -23.50 18.01
CA PRO A 384 4.25 -24.48 17.00
C PRO A 384 3.13 -25.43 17.44
N ASP A 385 2.91 -25.60 18.75
CA ASP A 385 1.87 -26.47 19.32
C ASP A 385 0.60 -25.69 19.69
N HIS A 386 0.69 -24.35 19.74
CA HIS A 386 -0.44 -23.45 20.03
C HIS A 386 -0.56 -22.36 18.96
N SER A 387 -0.72 -22.78 17.70
CA SER A 387 -0.85 -21.86 16.57
C SER A 387 -2.16 -21.05 16.57
N GLY A 388 -3.03 -21.20 17.57
CA GLY A 388 -4.38 -20.65 17.62
C GLY A 388 -5.37 -21.38 16.71
N PRO A 389 -6.69 -21.25 16.95
CA PRO A 389 -7.71 -21.89 16.13
C PRO A 389 -7.84 -21.21 14.76
N VAL A 390 -8.30 -21.95 13.76
CA VAL A 390 -8.81 -21.37 12.50
C VAL A 390 -9.92 -20.36 12.83
N SER A 391 -9.93 -19.23 12.13
CA SER A 391 -10.95 -18.18 12.31
C SER A 391 -12.35 -18.78 12.30
N GLY A 392 -13.12 -18.46 13.32
CA GLY A 392 -14.44 -19.02 13.51
C GLY A 392 -14.81 -19.06 15.00
N SER A 393 -16.10 -19.04 15.29
CA SER A 393 -16.57 -19.32 16.64
C SER A 393 -16.90 -20.82 16.75
N PRO A 394 -16.68 -21.45 17.92
CA PRO A 394 -17.01 -22.85 18.12
C PRO A 394 -18.47 -23.21 17.78
N ASP A 395 -19.39 -22.24 17.85
CA ASP A 395 -20.81 -22.38 17.55
C ASP A 395 -21.20 -22.20 16.07
N MET A 396 -20.22 -22.05 15.16
CA MET A 396 -20.50 -21.95 13.72
C MET A 396 -21.03 -23.28 13.16
N SER A 397 -21.85 -23.20 12.09
CA SER A 397 -22.43 -24.38 11.43
C SER A 397 -21.35 -25.29 10.83
N ASP A 398 -21.67 -26.57 10.61
CA ASP A 398 -20.71 -27.51 10.02
C ASP A 398 -20.29 -27.09 8.61
N VAL A 399 -21.22 -26.53 7.81
CA VAL A 399 -20.91 -25.92 6.51
C VAL A 399 -19.79 -24.89 6.62
N ARG A 400 -19.74 -24.14 7.72
CA ARG A 400 -18.74 -23.12 7.96
C ARG A 400 -17.42 -23.71 8.46
N LYS A 401 -17.47 -24.72 9.35
CA LYS A 401 -16.29 -25.47 9.80
C LYS A 401 -15.54 -26.11 8.64
N TYR A 402 -16.27 -26.60 7.63
CA TYR A 402 -15.71 -27.19 6.42
C TYR A 402 -15.66 -26.22 5.23
N SER A 403 -15.83 -24.92 5.48
CA SER A 403 -15.74 -23.91 4.41
C SER A 403 -14.29 -23.64 4.00
N ASN A 404 -14.12 -22.75 3.02
CA ASN A 404 -12.81 -22.39 2.47
C ASN A 404 -11.88 -21.63 3.43
N TYR A 405 -12.18 -21.51 4.72
CA TYR A 405 -11.21 -20.98 5.68
C TYR A 405 -9.95 -21.85 5.73
N CYS A 406 -10.11 -23.18 5.83
CA CYS A 406 -9.00 -24.11 5.87
C CYS A 406 -8.13 -24.05 4.61
N LYS A 407 -8.72 -23.75 3.45
CA LYS A 407 -7.99 -23.55 2.19
C LYS A 407 -6.90 -22.47 2.33
N TRP A 408 -7.16 -21.41 3.09
CA TRP A 408 -6.26 -20.27 3.23
C TRP A 408 -5.44 -20.32 4.53
N GLU A 409 -6.06 -20.63 5.66
CA GLU A 409 -5.40 -20.59 6.98
C GLU A 409 -4.57 -21.83 7.30
N LEU A 410 -4.88 -22.96 6.66
CA LEU A 410 -4.18 -24.24 6.84
C LEU A 410 -3.52 -24.70 5.55
N MET A 411 -3.29 -23.78 4.60
CA MET A 411 -2.60 -24.08 3.36
C MET A 411 -1.22 -24.68 3.66
N PRO A 412 -0.91 -25.93 3.24
CA PRO A 412 0.39 -26.52 3.48
C PRO A 412 1.49 -25.71 2.79
N PHE A 413 2.66 -25.63 3.41
CA PHE A 413 3.77 -24.83 2.89
C PHE A 413 4.20 -25.30 1.49
N GLU A 414 4.16 -26.59 1.23
CA GLU A 414 4.54 -27.24 -0.03
C GLU A 414 3.56 -26.91 -1.17
N SER A 415 2.33 -26.51 -0.82
CA SER A 415 1.31 -26.10 -1.79
C SER A 415 1.48 -24.66 -2.28
N LEU A 416 2.31 -23.87 -1.59
CA LEU A 416 2.67 -22.54 -2.05
C LEU A 416 3.52 -22.63 -3.32
N ARG A 417 3.45 -21.60 -4.16
CA ARG A 417 4.34 -21.46 -5.30
C ARG A 417 5.80 -21.43 -4.84
N LYS A 418 6.72 -21.98 -5.65
CA LYS A 418 8.16 -22.07 -5.33
C LYS A 418 8.77 -20.74 -4.86
N GLU A 419 8.47 -19.63 -5.52
CA GLU A 419 9.01 -18.33 -5.13
C GLU A 419 8.44 -17.79 -3.82
N ALA A 420 7.25 -18.21 -3.40
CA ALA A 420 6.72 -17.92 -2.07
C ALA A 420 7.42 -18.78 -1.00
N GLN A 421 7.70 -20.06 -1.31
CA GLN A 421 8.48 -20.93 -0.43
C GLN A 421 9.90 -20.40 -0.23
N ASP A 422 10.58 -20.05 -1.33
CA ASP A 422 11.94 -19.51 -1.30
C ASP A 422 12.00 -18.19 -0.54
N HIS A 423 10.99 -17.33 -0.71
CA HIS A 423 10.84 -16.10 0.06
C HIS A 423 10.65 -16.37 1.56
N TYR A 424 9.77 -17.29 1.93
CA TYR A 424 9.55 -17.64 3.33
C TYR A 424 10.81 -18.18 4.01
N ILE A 425 11.58 -19.03 3.31
CA ILE A 425 12.89 -19.53 3.76
C ILE A 425 13.88 -18.37 3.89
N GLN A 426 13.94 -17.47 2.91
CA GLN A 426 14.77 -16.28 2.97
C GLN A 426 14.40 -15.39 4.16
N MET A 427 13.11 -15.32 4.51
CA MET A 427 12.59 -14.62 5.67
C MET A 427 12.71 -15.42 6.98
N GLN A 428 13.39 -16.57 6.98
CA GLN A 428 13.63 -17.40 8.16
C GLN A 428 12.36 -17.74 8.95
N GLY A 429 11.23 -17.91 8.25
CA GLY A 429 9.93 -18.16 8.88
C GLY A 429 9.36 -16.98 9.67
N VAL A 430 9.77 -15.74 9.36
CA VAL A 430 9.28 -14.53 10.04
C VAL A 430 8.18 -13.83 9.24
N SER A 431 7.04 -13.60 9.89
CA SER A 431 5.97 -12.75 9.38
C SER A 431 6.20 -11.30 9.78
N LEU A 432 6.06 -10.37 8.82
CA LEU A 432 6.24 -8.95 9.03
C LEU A 432 4.90 -8.21 9.01
N TYR A 433 4.67 -7.38 10.02
CA TYR A 433 3.49 -6.53 10.14
C TYR A 433 3.87 -5.08 10.34
N LYS A 434 3.10 -4.19 9.72
CA LYS A 434 3.27 -2.77 9.95
C LYS A 434 2.69 -2.35 11.30
N MET A 435 3.39 -1.51 12.06
CA MET A 435 2.78 -0.78 13.18
C MET A 435 2.07 0.48 12.70
N ASP A 436 0.97 0.89 13.35
CA ASP A 436 0.36 2.18 13.04
C ASP A 436 1.36 3.32 13.26
N GLY A 437 1.39 4.26 12.33
CA GLY A 437 2.32 5.39 12.37
C GLY A 437 2.81 5.79 10.98
N ASN A 438 3.51 6.91 10.91
CA ASN A 438 4.05 7.42 9.64
C ASN A 438 5.48 6.92 9.35
N LYS A 439 6.14 6.31 10.33
CA LYS A 439 7.48 5.72 10.16
C LYS A 439 7.33 4.31 9.61
N LEU A 440 7.95 4.07 8.47
CA LEU A 440 7.81 2.81 7.76
C LEU A 440 8.60 1.68 8.41
N ASP A 441 9.69 2.04 9.09
CA ASP A 441 10.62 1.15 9.77
C ASP A 441 10.10 0.73 11.17
N ASP A 442 8.83 0.97 11.48
CA ASP A 442 8.18 0.52 12.73
C ASP A 442 7.42 -0.78 12.45
N LEU A 443 8.09 -1.93 12.62
CA LEU A 443 7.52 -3.26 12.35
C LEU A 443 7.33 -4.09 13.62
N VAL A 444 6.28 -4.91 13.60
CA VAL A 444 6.15 -6.09 14.47
C VAL A 444 6.54 -7.30 13.65
N CYS A 445 7.48 -8.08 14.16
CA CYS A 445 8.02 -9.25 13.49
C CYS A 445 7.75 -10.49 14.35
N VAL A 446 7.14 -11.49 13.74
CA VAL A 446 6.66 -12.68 14.44
C VAL A 446 7.42 -13.89 13.89
N ARG A 447 8.17 -14.58 14.74
CA ARG A 447 8.89 -15.80 14.37
C ARG A 447 7.97 -16.99 14.46
N HIS A 448 7.94 -17.80 13.41
CA HIS A 448 7.26 -19.07 13.38
C HIS A 448 8.35 -20.13 13.58
N SER A 449 8.20 -20.99 14.59
CA SER A 449 9.08 -22.16 14.69
C SER A 449 8.90 -23.00 13.44
N LEU A 450 9.93 -23.03 12.59
CA LEU A 450 10.04 -24.02 11.54
C LEU A 450 10.11 -25.36 12.28
N LYS A 451 9.03 -26.16 12.24
CA LYS A 451 9.20 -27.58 12.58
C LYS A 451 10.29 -28.05 11.63
N SER A 452 11.38 -28.56 12.17
CA SER A 452 12.36 -29.31 11.39
C SER A 452 11.58 -30.48 10.80
N GLU A 453 11.08 -30.31 9.57
CA GLU A 453 10.61 -31.43 8.77
C GLU A 453 11.86 -32.19 8.37
N ALA A 454 12.29 -33.05 9.28
CA ALA A 454 13.37 -34.02 9.13
C ALA A 454 12.76 -35.41 8.98
#